data_AF-A0A8S3U7G9-F1
#
_entry.id   AF-A0A8S3U7G9-F1
#
_cell.length_a   1.000
_cell.length_b   1.000
_cell.length_c   1.000
_cell.angle_alpha   90.00
_cell.angle_beta   90.00
_cell.angle_gamma   90.00
#
_symmetry.space_group_name_H-M   'P 1'
#
loop_
_entity.id
_entity.type
_entity.pdbx_description
1 polymer ?
#
loop_
_entity_poly.entity_id
_entity_poly.type
_entity_poly.pdbx_seq_one_letter_code
_entity_poly.pdbx_strand_id
1 'polypeptide(L)'
;MASDSSRRPSKRKSTAPGDADSSSAKQVRKCERTGCPAKAPICFASSSERCVGNGYTSRWYHMSQSEHYCNECFDHHYRSHKDGYAVFALWKRKWSTYGTTDPNIKAFMMDTMLPYWAQCTQCQKWRQMSKDSNISPDFLKKYVCGMSTSGITKSSQTNACDSPEDYRVEYTKDYNWISQLIAPPYLKNSPAFPFLSSYFPDCVGMSATDMEVFSQSKAPG
;
A
#
# COMPACT_ATOMS: atom_id res chain seq x y z
N MET A 1 6.41 -51.30 -47.33
CA MET A 1 7.46 -50.47 -46.71
C MET A 1 7.06 -50.23 -45.27
N ALA A 2 7.75 -50.90 -44.35
CA ALA A 2 7.51 -50.81 -42.92
C ALA A 2 8.20 -49.55 -42.37
N SER A 3 7.47 -48.76 -41.59
CA SER A 3 8.05 -47.65 -40.82
C SER A 3 7.64 -47.80 -39.36
N ASP A 4 8.69 -48.09 -38.60
CA ASP A 4 8.84 -48.34 -37.19
C ASP A 4 8.37 -47.15 -36.32
N SER A 5 7.70 -47.43 -35.21
CA SER A 5 7.41 -46.43 -34.16
C SER A 5 7.64 -47.04 -32.78
N SER A 6 8.92 -47.13 -32.43
CA SER A 6 9.44 -47.57 -31.13
C SER A 6 8.98 -46.66 -29.98
N ARG A 7 8.18 -47.24 -29.07
CA ARG A 7 7.79 -46.69 -27.76
C ARG A 7 8.99 -46.73 -26.79
N ARG A 8 9.41 -45.57 -26.26
CA ARG A 8 10.42 -45.49 -25.19
C ARG A 8 9.79 -45.77 -23.80
N PRO A 9 10.39 -46.63 -22.96
CA PRO A 9 9.89 -46.93 -21.62
C PRO A 9 10.29 -45.86 -20.58
N SER A 10 9.34 -45.58 -19.69
CA SER A 10 9.44 -44.74 -18.49
C SER A 10 10.48 -45.28 -17.50
N LYS A 11 11.46 -44.45 -17.13
CA LYS A 11 12.45 -44.76 -16.08
C LYS A 11 11.99 -44.10 -14.77
N ARG A 12 11.22 -44.84 -13.97
CA ARG A 12 10.89 -44.48 -12.57
C ARG A 12 12.19 -44.49 -11.74
N LYS A 13 12.56 -43.34 -11.17
CA LYS A 13 13.62 -43.24 -10.17
C LYS A 13 12.99 -43.30 -8.78
N SER A 14 13.24 -44.41 -8.10
CA SER A 14 12.92 -44.67 -6.69
C SER A 14 13.75 -43.77 -5.77
N THR A 15 13.08 -43.00 -4.92
CA THR A 15 13.69 -42.24 -3.81
C THR A 15 13.69 -43.08 -2.54
N ALA A 16 14.87 -43.30 -1.98
CA ALA A 16 15.07 -43.89 -0.65
C ALA A 16 14.69 -42.90 0.47
N PRO A 17 14.29 -43.37 1.66
CA PRO A 17 13.97 -42.50 2.79
C PRO A 17 15.26 -42.14 3.53
N GLY A 18 15.55 -40.84 3.65
CA GLY A 18 16.73 -40.34 4.36
C GLY A 18 16.47 -38.94 4.89
N ASP A 19 16.52 -38.84 6.21
CA ASP A 19 16.81 -37.67 7.04
C ASP A 19 15.81 -36.51 7.02
N ALA A 20 14.82 -36.64 7.91
CA ALA A 20 14.06 -35.54 8.47
C ALA A 20 14.96 -34.70 9.38
N ASP A 21 15.77 -33.82 8.79
CA ASP A 21 16.21 -32.61 9.48
C ASP A 21 16.38 -31.46 8.48
N SER A 22 15.29 -30.73 8.26
CA SER A 22 15.39 -29.37 7.73
C SER A 22 14.39 -28.51 8.48
N SER A 23 14.91 -27.74 9.43
CA SER A 23 14.28 -26.49 9.83
C SER A 23 13.90 -25.73 8.55
N SER A 24 12.62 -25.74 8.21
CA SER A 24 12.09 -25.10 7.01
C SER A 24 12.13 -23.59 7.22
N ALA A 25 13.31 -23.01 6.99
CA ALA A 25 13.49 -21.58 6.93
C ALA A 25 12.40 -21.03 5.99
N LYS A 26 11.42 -20.31 6.56
CA LYS A 26 10.27 -19.79 5.82
C LYS A 26 10.82 -19.08 4.59
N GLN A 27 10.46 -19.56 3.40
CA GLN A 27 10.95 -19.00 2.15
C GLN A 27 10.43 -17.56 2.04
N VAL A 28 11.26 -16.57 2.36
CA VAL A 28 10.90 -15.16 2.24
C VAL A 28 11.22 -14.71 0.82
N ARG A 29 10.21 -14.19 0.11
CA ARG A 29 10.40 -13.61 -1.21
C ARG A 29 10.74 -12.13 -1.07
N LYS A 30 11.79 -11.68 -1.74
CA LYS A 30 12.18 -10.25 -1.84
C LYS A 30 11.32 -9.50 -2.85
N CYS A 31 11.37 -8.16 -2.81
CA CYS A 31 10.78 -7.32 -3.85
C CYS A 31 11.45 -7.54 -5.23
N GLU A 32 10.67 -7.47 -6.30
CA GLU A 32 11.16 -7.63 -7.69
C GLU A 32 11.68 -6.32 -8.29
N ARG A 33 11.40 -5.17 -7.67
CA ARG A 33 11.84 -3.86 -8.17
C ARG A 33 13.36 -3.75 -8.05
N THR A 34 14.03 -3.52 -9.18
CA THR A 34 15.47 -3.27 -9.23
C THR A 34 15.84 -2.10 -8.32
N GLY A 35 16.84 -2.30 -7.45
CA GLY A 35 17.29 -1.27 -6.51
C GLY A 35 16.45 -1.15 -5.23
N CYS A 36 15.35 -1.91 -5.08
CA CYS A 36 14.58 -1.89 -3.83
C CYS A 36 15.34 -2.63 -2.70
N PRO A 37 15.56 -2.01 -1.53
CA PRO A 37 16.29 -2.64 -0.42
C PRO A 37 15.46 -3.70 0.35
N ALA A 38 14.15 -3.80 0.07
CA ALA A 38 13.24 -4.66 0.83
C ALA A 38 13.47 -6.17 0.56
N LYS A 39 14.28 -6.80 1.42
CA LYS A 39 14.54 -8.26 1.41
C LYS A 39 13.40 -9.08 2.02
N ALA A 40 12.67 -8.50 2.97
CA ALA A 40 11.53 -9.11 3.63
C ALA A 40 10.36 -8.11 3.70
N PRO A 41 9.64 -7.89 2.59
CA PRO A 41 8.55 -6.93 2.56
C PRO A 41 7.39 -7.33 3.48
N ILE A 42 6.64 -6.34 3.93
CA ILE A 42 5.43 -6.53 4.74
C ILE A 42 4.27 -5.91 3.97
N CYS A 43 3.15 -6.62 3.91
CA CYS A 43 1.94 -6.11 3.28
C CYS A 43 1.32 -4.99 4.12
N PHE A 44 1.31 -3.75 3.62
CA PHE A 44 0.60 -2.66 4.31
C PHE A 44 -0.92 -2.81 4.21
N ALA A 45 -1.44 -3.40 3.13
CA ALA A 45 -2.88 -3.35 2.82
C ALA A 45 -3.72 -4.19 3.79
N SER A 46 -3.29 -5.41 4.11
CA SER A 46 -4.04 -6.44 4.88
C SER A 46 -5.57 -6.44 4.69
N SER A 47 -6.04 -6.20 3.46
CA SER A 47 -7.47 -6.17 3.13
C SER A 47 -8.07 -7.58 3.00
N SER A 48 -7.24 -8.56 2.62
CA SER A 48 -7.66 -9.96 2.47
C SER A 48 -7.48 -10.71 3.79
N GLU A 49 -8.44 -11.56 4.14
CA GLU A 49 -8.29 -12.54 5.24
C GLU A 49 -7.10 -13.49 5.02
N ARG A 50 -6.71 -13.69 3.75
CA ARG A 50 -5.54 -14.48 3.35
C ARG A 50 -4.27 -13.65 3.21
N CYS A 51 -4.27 -12.40 3.71
CA CYS A 51 -3.07 -11.56 3.68
C CYS A 51 -1.91 -12.30 4.36
N VAL A 52 -0.76 -12.29 3.70
CA VAL A 52 0.40 -13.04 4.17
C VAL A 52 1.18 -12.28 5.26
N GLY A 53 0.83 -11.02 5.54
CA GLY A 53 1.58 -10.16 6.47
C GLY A 53 3.02 -9.98 5.99
N ASN A 54 3.96 -10.63 6.68
CA ASN A 54 5.39 -10.72 6.34
C ASN A 54 5.81 -12.10 5.79
N GLY A 55 4.84 -12.96 5.47
CA GLY A 55 5.04 -14.31 4.97
C GLY A 55 5.30 -14.37 3.47
N TYR A 56 5.24 -15.59 2.92
CA TYR A 56 5.47 -15.83 1.51
C TYR A 56 4.28 -15.39 0.65
N THR A 57 4.55 -14.78 -0.50
CA THR A 57 3.54 -14.50 -1.55
C THR A 57 4.13 -14.75 -2.93
N SER A 58 3.27 -15.08 -3.89
CA SER A 58 3.64 -15.25 -5.30
C SER A 58 4.16 -13.96 -5.95
N ARG A 59 3.85 -12.79 -5.39
CA ARG A 59 4.39 -11.51 -5.86
C ARG A 59 4.23 -10.42 -4.80
N TRP A 60 5.29 -9.62 -4.66
CA TRP A 60 5.23 -8.35 -3.93
C TRP A 60 5.01 -7.21 -4.90
N TYR A 61 3.95 -6.45 -4.68
CA TYR A 61 3.65 -5.24 -5.43
C TYR A 61 4.28 -4.05 -4.73
N HIS A 62 5.24 -3.43 -5.41
CA HIS A 62 6.02 -2.30 -4.92
C HIS A 62 5.27 -0.98 -5.06
N MET A 63 5.36 -0.12 -4.03
CA MET A 63 4.87 1.26 -4.03
C MET A 63 6.02 2.26 -3.80
N SER A 64 6.84 1.98 -2.79
CA SER A 64 8.07 2.69 -2.45
C SER A 64 9.07 1.69 -1.84
N GLN A 65 10.27 2.15 -1.49
CA GLN A 65 11.30 1.29 -0.86
C GLN A 65 10.82 0.58 0.41
N SER A 66 9.83 1.16 1.11
CA SER A 66 9.31 0.66 2.39
C SER A 66 7.87 0.18 2.33
N GLU A 67 7.18 0.33 1.19
CA GLU A 67 5.74 0.08 1.06
C GLU A 67 5.46 -0.94 -0.03
N HIS A 68 4.89 -2.07 0.40
CA HIS A 68 4.57 -3.19 -0.46
C HIS A 68 3.22 -3.79 -0.06
N TYR A 69 2.56 -4.44 -1.01
CA TYR A 69 1.39 -5.27 -0.73
C TYR A 69 1.49 -6.61 -1.43
N CYS A 70 0.90 -7.64 -0.82
CA CYS A 70 1.01 -9.02 -1.29
C CYS A 70 -0.01 -9.34 -2.40
N ASN A 71 0.20 -10.45 -3.11
CA ASN A 71 -0.69 -10.90 -4.17
C ASN A 71 -2.13 -11.17 -3.70
N GLU A 72 -2.31 -11.68 -2.47
CA GLU A 72 -3.66 -11.92 -1.93
C GLU A 72 -4.45 -10.62 -1.76
N CYS A 73 -3.81 -9.53 -1.35
CA CYS A 73 -4.44 -8.22 -1.27
C CYS A 73 -4.63 -7.57 -2.65
N PHE A 74 -3.73 -7.84 -3.60
CA PHE A 74 -3.95 -7.46 -5.00
C PHE A 74 -5.22 -8.11 -5.55
N ASP A 75 -5.31 -9.45 -5.48
CA ASP A 75 -6.44 -10.20 -6.02
C ASP A 75 -7.76 -9.86 -5.32
N HIS A 76 -7.73 -9.55 -4.02
CA HIS A 76 -8.91 -9.14 -3.25
C HIS A 76 -9.62 -7.92 -3.83
N HIS A 77 -8.87 -6.95 -4.38
CA HIS A 77 -9.44 -5.76 -5.03
C HIS A 77 -9.53 -5.89 -6.56
N TYR A 78 -8.68 -6.70 -7.18
CA TYR A 78 -8.60 -6.83 -8.63
C TYR A 78 -9.62 -7.80 -9.22
N ARG A 79 -9.94 -8.90 -8.53
CA ARG A 79 -10.79 -9.98 -9.06
C ARG A 79 -12.26 -9.69 -8.76
N SER A 80 -13.10 -9.70 -9.79
CA SER A 80 -14.53 -9.37 -9.70
C SER A 80 -15.36 -10.22 -8.73
N HIS A 81 -14.90 -11.42 -8.39
CA HIS A 81 -15.57 -12.34 -7.47
C HIS A 81 -15.07 -12.24 -6.01
N LYS A 82 -14.25 -11.23 -5.69
CA LYS A 82 -13.73 -10.98 -4.34
C LYS A 82 -14.43 -9.77 -3.72
N ASP A 83 -14.57 -9.78 -2.40
CA ASP A 83 -15.35 -8.76 -1.66
C ASP A 83 -14.82 -7.34 -1.86
N GLY A 84 -13.50 -7.17 -1.96
CA GLY A 84 -12.86 -5.88 -2.15
C GLY A 84 -13.04 -5.26 -3.54
N TYR A 85 -13.57 -6.02 -4.52
CA TYR A 85 -13.75 -5.52 -5.88
C TYR A 85 -14.80 -4.42 -5.97
N ALA A 86 -15.88 -4.50 -5.19
CA ALA A 86 -16.93 -3.47 -5.21
C ALA A 86 -16.37 -2.10 -4.82
N VAL A 87 -15.49 -2.06 -3.80
CA VAL A 87 -14.82 -0.83 -3.35
C VAL A 87 -13.89 -0.29 -4.44
N PHE A 88 -13.07 -1.15 -5.06
CA PHE A 88 -12.19 -0.76 -6.16
C PHE A 88 -12.99 -0.27 -7.38
N ALA A 89 -14.07 -0.94 -7.76
CA ALA A 89 -14.90 -0.56 -8.90
C ALA A 89 -15.57 0.81 -8.67
N LEU A 90 -16.03 1.08 -7.45
CA LEU A 90 -16.59 2.38 -7.08
C LEU A 90 -15.53 3.49 -7.18
N TRP A 91 -14.34 3.25 -6.61
CA TRP A 91 -13.20 4.17 -6.71
C TRP A 91 -12.81 4.41 -8.18
N LYS A 92 -12.69 3.33 -8.96
CA LYS A 92 -12.30 3.35 -10.38
C LYS A 92 -13.26 4.21 -11.18
N ARG A 93 -14.57 4.07 -10.95
CA ARG A 93 -15.59 4.90 -11.60
C ARG A 93 -15.39 6.38 -11.29
N LYS A 94 -15.18 6.75 -10.02
CA LYS A 94 -14.91 8.15 -9.63
C LYS A 94 -13.64 8.66 -10.31
N TRP A 95 -12.56 7.90 -10.24
CA TRP A 95 -11.30 8.27 -10.86
C TRP A 95 -11.44 8.44 -12.37
N SER A 96 -12.19 7.58 -13.07
CA SER A 96 -12.46 7.74 -14.50
C SER A 96 -13.31 8.97 -14.84
N THR A 97 -14.14 9.44 -13.92
CA THR A 97 -14.97 10.64 -14.13
C THR A 97 -14.16 11.93 -13.94
N TYR A 98 -13.27 11.97 -12.95
CA TYR A 98 -12.62 13.20 -12.49
C TYR A 98 -11.11 13.24 -12.71
N GLY A 99 -10.47 12.10 -12.96
CA GLY A 99 -9.03 12.00 -13.22
C GLY A 99 -8.73 11.77 -14.69
N THR A 100 -7.47 11.98 -15.06
CA THR A 100 -6.94 11.76 -16.41
C THR A 100 -6.02 10.55 -16.49
N THR A 101 -5.44 10.15 -15.36
CA THR A 101 -4.52 9.01 -15.26
C THR A 101 -5.25 7.67 -15.19
N ASP A 102 -4.58 6.61 -15.66
CA ASP A 102 -5.16 5.27 -15.71
C ASP A 102 -5.55 4.73 -14.32
N PRO A 103 -6.83 4.44 -14.07
CA PRO A 103 -7.29 3.93 -12.78
C PRO A 103 -6.95 2.45 -12.63
N ASN A 104 -5.83 2.21 -11.96
CA ASN A 104 -5.29 0.87 -11.72
C ASN A 104 -5.18 0.55 -10.23
N ILE A 105 -4.94 -0.73 -9.89
CA ILE A 105 -4.88 -1.19 -8.50
C ILE A 105 -3.79 -0.48 -7.70
N LYS A 106 -2.66 -0.11 -8.31
CA LYS A 106 -1.61 0.61 -7.59
C LYS A 106 -2.06 2.03 -7.21
N ALA A 107 -2.69 2.75 -8.14
CA ALA A 107 -3.28 4.06 -7.86
C ALA A 107 -4.36 3.96 -6.76
N PHE A 108 -5.22 2.94 -6.81
CA PHE A 108 -6.19 2.67 -5.74
C PHE A 108 -5.53 2.42 -4.38
N MET A 109 -4.50 1.57 -4.35
CA MET A 109 -3.77 1.26 -3.12
C MET A 109 -3.12 2.50 -2.53
N MET A 110 -2.57 3.38 -3.37
CA MET A 110 -2.00 4.66 -2.93
C MET A 110 -3.06 5.62 -2.39
N ASP A 111 -4.16 5.76 -3.11
CA ASP A 111 -5.18 6.77 -2.83
C ASP A 111 -6.11 6.37 -1.67
N THR A 112 -6.26 5.07 -1.39
CA THR A 112 -7.27 4.57 -0.44
C THR A 112 -6.70 3.69 0.68
N MET A 113 -5.65 2.90 0.41
CA MET A 113 -5.24 1.82 1.32
C MET A 113 -3.94 2.09 2.09
N LEU A 114 -3.08 2.99 1.60
CA LEU A 114 -1.82 3.32 2.27
C LEU A 114 -2.11 3.97 3.63
N PRO A 115 -1.56 3.45 4.73
CA PRO A 115 -1.70 4.09 6.03
C PRO A 115 -0.96 5.43 6.02
N TYR A 116 -1.60 6.44 6.57
CA TYR A 116 -0.96 7.74 6.76
C TYR A 116 0.20 7.69 7.76
N TRP A 117 1.04 8.72 7.71
CA TRP A 117 2.09 8.98 8.67
C TRP A 117 1.86 10.36 9.30
N ALA A 118 2.13 10.47 10.61
CA ALA A 118 2.06 11.74 11.33
C ALA A 118 3.35 11.98 12.13
N GLN A 119 3.80 13.23 12.16
CA GLN A 119 4.95 13.65 12.94
C GLN A 119 4.52 14.11 14.33
N CYS A 120 5.13 13.53 15.36
CA CYS A 120 4.88 13.90 16.75
C CYS A 120 5.34 15.34 17.02
N THR A 121 4.47 16.19 17.54
CA THR A 121 4.81 17.59 17.84
C THR A 121 5.74 17.75 19.04
N GLN A 122 5.85 16.73 19.90
CA GLN A 122 6.72 16.75 21.08
C GLN A 122 8.14 16.25 20.77
N CYS A 123 8.29 15.05 20.18
CA CYS A 123 9.60 14.42 19.96
C CYS A 123 10.06 14.43 18.50
N GLN A 124 9.24 14.97 17.58
CA GLN A 124 9.54 15.09 16.14
C GLN A 124 9.71 13.76 15.37
N LYS A 125 9.48 12.62 16.03
CA LYS A 125 9.47 11.30 15.39
C LYS A 125 8.18 11.09 14.58
N TRP A 126 8.32 10.39 13.45
CA TRP A 126 7.23 9.95 12.59
C TRP A 126 6.64 8.62 13.06
N ARG A 127 5.32 8.53 12.96
CA ARG A 127 4.54 7.35 13.35
C ARG A 127 3.58 6.98 12.24
N GLN A 128 3.52 5.68 11.94
CA GLN A 128 2.50 5.13 11.06
C GLN A 128 1.16 5.08 11.79
N MET A 129 0.12 5.57 11.13
CA MET A 129 -1.23 5.60 11.66
C MET A 129 -1.94 4.26 11.40
N SER A 130 -2.95 3.93 12.20
CA SER A 130 -3.84 2.81 11.88
C SER A 130 -4.57 3.05 10.55
N LYS A 131 -4.97 1.97 9.88
CA LYS A 131 -5.60 2.02 8.55
C LYS A 131 -6.90 2.82 8.53
N ASP A 132 -7.70 2.66 9.59
CA ASP A 132 -9.01 3.31 9.71
C ASP A 132 -8.89 4.67 10.41
N SER A 133 -7.69 5.25 10.46
CA SER A 133 -7.48 6.57 11.03
C SER A 133 -8.09 7.65 10.16
N ASN A 134 -9.14 8.29 10.66
CA ASN A 134 -9.57 9.56 10.10
C ASN A 134 -8.61 10.66 10.57
N ILE A 135 -7.82 11.21 9.65
CA ILE A 135 -6.83 12.24 9.94
C ILE A 135 -7.35 13.58 9.48
N SER A 136 -7.50 14.49 10.43
CA SER A 136 -7.82 15.89 10.17
C SER A 136 -6.59 16.78 10.38
N PRO A 137 -6.55 17.98 9.75
CA PRO A 137 -5.50 18.96 10.02
C PRO A 137 -5.38 19.33 11.50
N ASP A 138 -6.49 19.40 12.24
CA ASP A 138 -6.49 19.75 13.65
C ASP A 138 -5.97 18.62 14.55
N PHE A 139 -6.18 17.37 14.15
CA PHE A 139 -5.53 16.23 14.78
C PHE A 139 -4.00 16.31 14.62
N LEU A 140 -3.52 16.56 13.39
CA LEU A 140 -2.07 16.61 13.09
C LEU A 140 -1.35 17.71 13.89
N LYS A 141 -1.96 18.89 14.05
CA LYS A 141 -1.40 19.99 14.85
C LYS A 141 -1.17 19.64 16.32
N LYS A 142 -1.90 18.64 16.84
CA LYS A 142 -1.88 18.24 18.26
C LYS A 142 -1.28 16.84 18.46
N TYR A 143 -0.85 16.19 17.38
CA TYR A 143 -0.45 14.80 17.43
C TYR A 143 0.79 14.58 18.28
N VAL A 144 0.66 13.71 19.29
CA VAL A 144 1.77 13.20 20.10
C VAL A 144 1.80 11.67 20.04
N CYS A 145 2.96 11.07 20.28
CA CYS A 145 3.11 9.62 20.26
C CYS A 145 2.14 8.95 21.25
N GLY A 146 1.54 7.82 20.86
CA GLY A 146 0.59 7.08 21.69
C GLY A 146 -0.85 7.63 21.68
N MET A 147 -1.09 8.78 21.03
CA MET A 147 -2.43 9.35 20.87
C MET A 147 -3.25 8.54 19.86
N SER A 148 -4.47 8.16 20.24
CA SER A 148 -5.45 7.57 19.34
C SER A 148 -6.07 8.61 18.41
N THR A 149 -6.76 8.19 17.35
CA THR A 149 -7.46 9.08 16.41
C THR A 149 -8.56 9.92 17.06
N SER A 150 -9.10 9.46 18.19
CA SER A 150 -10.01 10.24 19.05
C SER A 150 -9.32 11.31 19.89
N GLY A 151 -7.99 11.50 19.75
CA GLY A 151 -7.21 12.47 20.51
C GLY A 151 -6.89 12.04 21.95
N ILE A 152 -7.21 10.79 22.32
CA ILE A 152 -7.01 10.27 23.68
C ILE A 152 -5.72 9.47 23.73
N THR A 153 -4.83 9.82 24.66
CA THR A 153 -3.65 9.03 25.02
C THR A 153 -4.00 8.11 26.20
N LYS A 154 -3.86 6.80 26.01
CA LYS A 154 -4.11 5.84 27.10
C LYS A 154 -2.98 5.95 28.14
N SER A 155 -3.30 5.73 29.42
CA SER A 155 -2.31 5.77 30.52
C SER A 155 -1.13 4.80 30.33
N SER A 156 -1.32 3.72 29.57
CA SER A 156 -0.26 2.77 29.18
C SER A 156 0.73 3.31 28.12
N GLN A 157 0.53 4.54 27.63
CA GLN A 157 1.33 5.17 26.56
C GLN A 157 2.07 6.43 27.03
N THR A 158 2.24 6.62 28.34
CA THR A 158 2.89 7.82 28.92
C THR A 158 4.30 8.09 28.38
N ASN A 159 5.04 7.04 27.99
CA ASN A 159 6.40 7.14 27.44
C ASN A 159 6.47 6.76 25.96
N ALA A 160 5.39 6.89 25.18
CA ALA A 160 5.36 6.48 23.77
C ALA A 160 6.37 7.25 22.88
N CYS A 161 6.84 8.42 23.33
CA CYS A 161 7.91 9.17 22.66
C CYS A 161 9.27 8.46 22.74
N ASP A 162 9.51 7.60 23.74
CA ASP A 162 10.78 6.91 23.94
C ASP A 162 10.95 5.76 22.94
N SER A 163 9.82 5.19 22.48
CA SER A 163 9.83 4.16 21.44
C SER A 163 10.66 4.61 20.22
N PRO A 164 11.49 3.74 19.64
CA PRO A 164 12.32 4.08 18.50
C PRO A 164 11.45 4.53 17.31
N GLU A 165 12.01 5.38 16.45
CA GLU A 165 11.39 5.69 15.16
C GLU A 165 11.40 4.45 14.26
N ASP A 166 10.37 4.31 13.42
CA ASP A 166 10.37 3.23 12.44
C ASP A 166 11.52 3.46 11.45
N TYR A 167 12.39 2.47 11.28
CA TYR A 167 13.57 2.57 10.43
C TYR A 167 13.23 2.94 8.97
N ARG A 168 12.00 2.67 8.52
CA ARG A 168 11.51 3.03 7.17
C ARG A 168 11.49 4.53 6.92
N VAL A 169 11.42 5.35 7.98
CA VAL A 169 11.50 6.81 7.91
C VAL A 169 12.89 7.25 7.44
N GLU A 170 13.94 6.51 7.77
CA GLU A 170 15.29 6.86 7.33
C GLU A 170 15.44 6.79 5.81
N TYR A 171 14.75 5.86 5.16
CA TYR A 171 14.79 5.74 3.70
C TYR A 171 14.27 6.99 2.98
N THR A 172 13.36 7.75 3.59
CA THR A 172 12.78 8.94 2.95
C THR A 172 13.73 10.14 2.93
N LYS A 173 14.84 10.07 3.69
CA LYS A 173 15.87 11.11 3.74
C LYS A 173 16.89 10.98 2.60
N ASP A 174 16.95 9.83 1.93
CA ASP A 174 17.79 9.64 0.75
C ASP A 174 17.14 10.32 -0.47
N TYR A 175 17.91 11.16 -1.17
CA TYR A 175 17.45 11.87 -2.37
C TYR A 175 16.94 10.91 -3.46
N ASN A 176 17.50 9.69 -3.55
CA ASN A 176 17.08 8.68 -4.50
C ASN A 176 15.72 8.05 -4.16
N TRP A 177 15.19 8.27 -2.96
CA TRP A 177 13.93 7.67 -2.54
C TRP A 177 12.77 8.05 -3.45
N ILE A 178 12.71 9.33 -3.85
CA ILE A 178 11.68 9.85 -4.75
C ILE A 178 11.71 9.10 -6.11
N SER A 179 12.90 8.76 -6.61
CA SER A 179 13.05 8.03 -7.89
C SER A 179 12.52 6.59 -7.83
N GLN A 180 12.33 6.04 -6.63
CA GLN A 180 11.80 4.69 -6.41
C GLN A 180 10.28 4.67 -6.22
N LEU A 181 9.62 5.83 -6.13
CA LEU A 181 8.16 5.90 -6.08
C LEU A 181 7.55 5.46 -7.40
N ILE A 182 6.46 4.71 -7.34
CA ILE A 182 5.75 4.25 -8.55
C ILE A 182 4.86 5.33 -9.20
N ALA A 183 4.51 6.36 -8.45
CA ALA A 183 3.61 7.43 -8.85
C ALA A 183 3.80 8.64 -7.92
N PRO A 184 3.47 9.87 -8.38
CA PRO A 184 3.50 11.07 -7.55
C PRO A 184 2.43 11.01 -6.45
N PRO A 185 2.61 11.77 -5.35
CA PRO A 185 1.58 11.91 -4.34
C PRO A 185 0.43 12.78 -4.85
N TYR A 186 -0.79 12.43 -4.46
CA TYR A 186 -1.99 13.23 -4.69
C TYR A 186 -2.52 13.75 -3.36
N LEU A 187 -2.57 15.07 -3.21
CA LEU A 187 -3.04 15.72 -2.00
C LEU A 187 -4.55 15.55 -1.86
N LYS A 188 -4.97 15.29 -0.63
CA LYS A 188 -6.37 15.25 -0.21
C LYS A 188 -6.72 16.54 0.53
N ASN A 189 -7.93 17.04 0.34
CA ASN A 189 -8.50 18.24 0.94
C ASN A 189 -7.61 19.46 0.78
N SER A 190 -7.05 19.61 -0.43
CA SER A 190 -6.20 20.75 -0.75
C SER A 190 -7.01 22.04 -0.72
N PRO A 191 -6.59 23.07 0.06
CA PRO A 191 -7.25 24.37 0.08
C PRO A 191 -7.13 25.12 -1.25
N ALA A 192 -6.26 24.65 -2.16
CA ALA A 192 -6.09 25.23 -3.49
C ALA A 192 -7.18 24.82 -4.48
N PHE A 193 -7.94 23.76 -4.20
CA PHE A 193 -8.90 23.22 -5.17
C PHE A 193 -9.93 24.25 -5.67
N PRO A 194 -10.55 25.12 -4.84
CA PRO A 194 -11.53 26.09 -5.32
C PRO A 194 -10.99 26.99 -6.45
N PHE A 195 -9.68 27.26 -6.43
CA PHE A 195 -8.99 28.07 -7.44
C PHE A 195 -8.54 27.28 -8.67
N LEU A 196 -8.60 25.94 -8.61
CA LEU A 196 -8.11 25.01 -9.63
C LEU A 196 -9.22 24.11 -10.19
N SER A 197 -10.49 24.41 -9.90
CA SER A 197 -11.66 23.60 -10.27
C SER A 197 -11.87 23.45 -11.78
N SER A 198 -11.23 24.29 -12.59
CA SER A 198 -11.20 24.18 -14.06
C SER A 198 -10.18 23.15 -14.58
N TYR A 199 -9.34 22.58 -13.72
CA TYR A 199 -8.36 21.55 -14.07
C TYR A 199 -8.77 20.19 -13.51
N PHE A 200 -8.35 19.13 -14.19
CA PHE A 200 -8.43 17.79 -13.61
C PHE A 200 -7.54 17.72 -12.35
N PRO A 201 -8.05 17.27 -11.19
CA PRO A 201 -7.31 17.28 -9.93
C PRO A 201 -5.95 16.59 -9.99
N ASP A 202 -5.86 15.46 -10.69
CA ASP A 202 -4.61 14.69 -10.79
C ASP A 202 -3.55 15.39 -11.64
N CYS A 203 -3.92 16.30 -12.55
CA CYS A 203 -3.00 17.15 -13.29
C CYS A 203 -2.37 18.25 -12.42
N VAL A 204 -2.96 18.56 -11.26
CA VAL A 204 -2.52 19.61 -10.33
C VAL A 204 -2.15 19.03 -8.97
N GLY A 205 -1.83 17.73 -8.90
CA GLY A 205 -1.31 17.07 -7.71
C GLY A 205 -2.36 16.83 -6.61
N MET A 206 -3.65 16.74 -6.97
CA MET A 206 -4.75 16.48 -6.05
C MET A 206 -5.45 15.16 -6.37
N SER A 207 -6.05 14.52 -5.36
CA SER A 207 -6.77 13.25 -5.57
C SER A 207 -8.09 13.48 -6.31
N ALA A 208 -8.33 12.70 -7.37
CA ALA A 208 -9.56 12.77 -8.15
C ALA A 208 -10.80 12.19 -7.41
N THR A 209 -10.61 11.48 -6.29
CA THR A 209 -11.73 10.89 -5.54
C THR A 209 -12.17 11.71 -4.33
N ASP A 210 -11.47 12.81 -4.06
CA ASP A 210 -11.69 13.62 -2.87
C ASP A 210 -12.82 14.64 -3.09
N MET A 211 -14.04 14.15 -2.95
CA MET A 211 -15.23 14.77 -3.53
C MET A 211 -15.93 15.82 -2.65
N GLU A 212 -15.49 16.04 -1.41
CA GLU A 212 -16.06 17.14 -0.61
C GLU A 212 -15.90 18.48 -1.35
N VAL A 213 -14.89 18.59 -2.23
CA VAL A 213 -14.65 19.79 -3.04
C VAL A 213 -15.45 19.87 -4.36
N PHE A 214 -16.00 18.76 -4.88
CA PHE A 214 -16.90 18.82 -6.04
C PHE A 214 -18.32 19.31 -5.67
N SER A 215 -18.67 19.28 -4.38
CA SER A 215 -20.01 19.65 -3.91
C SER A 215 -20.30 21.17 -3.96
N GLN A 216 -19.28 22.01 -4.17
CA GLN A 216 -19.44 23.48 -4.24
C GLN A 216 -19.27 24.06 -5.65
N SER A 217 -19.22 23.23 -6.70
CA SER A 217 -19.04 23.69 -8.09
C SER A 217 -20.22 23.32 -9.01
N LYS A 218 -21.46 23.51 -8.54
CA LYS A 218 -22.52 23.92 -9.47
C LYS A 218 -22.51 25.45 -9.53
N ALA A 219 -22.08 25.98 -10.67
CA ALA A 219 -22.22 27.40 -10.98
C ALA A 219 -23.69 27.84 -10.81
N PRO A 220 -23.96 29.07 -10.34
CA PRO A 220 -25.27 29.68 -10.53
C PRO A 220 -25.53 29.79 -12.03
N GLY A 221 -26.72 29.34 -12.46
CA GLY A 221 -27.21 29.53 -13.82
C GLY A 221 -27.48 30.99 -14.14
#